data_AF-A0A8J3ZLJ1-F1
#
_entry.id   AF-A0A8J3ZLJ1-F1
#
_cell.length_a   1.000
_cell.length_b   1.000
_cell.length_c   1.000
_cell.angle_alpha   90.00
_cell.angle_beta   90.00
_cell.angle_gamma   90.00
#
_symmetry.space_group_name_H-M   'P 1'
#
loop_
_entity.id
_entity.type
_entity.pdbx_description
1 polymer ?
#
loop_
_entity_poly.entity_id
_entity_poly.type
_entity_poly.pdbx_seq_one_letter_code
_entity_poly.pdbx_strand_id
1 'polypeptide(L)' 'MRCSPVVRPGNDASMNVCNRLGLYHLGRTTKGYGVEAETFRIAKP' A
#
# COMPACT_ATOMS: atom_id res chain seq x y z
N MET A 1 -1.15 15.48 7.78
CA MET A 1 -1.60 14.07 7.82
C MET A 1 -1.22 13.43 6.50
N ARG A 2 -0.26 12.48 6.48
CA ARG A 2 0.14 11.78 5.24
C ARG A 2 -0.71 10.51 5.14
N CYS A 3 -1.45 10.34 4.06
CA CYS A 3 -2.22 9.12 3.80
C CYS A 3 -1.34 8.10 3.09
N SER A 4 -1.32 6.87 3.61
CA SER A 4 -0.66 5.71 3.01
C SER A 4 -1.73 4.69 2.65
N PRO A 5 -1.93 4.37 1.37
CA PRO A 5 -2.83 3.28 0.99
C PRO A 5 -2.31 1.93 1.51
N VAL A 6 -3.26 1.09 1.91
CA VAL A 6 -3.03 -0.23 2.49
C VAL A 6 -3.88 -1.24 1.73
N VAL A 7 -3.27 -2.33 1.26
CA VAL A 7 -3.87 -3.33 0.38
C VAL A 7 -3.77 -4.71 1.03
N ARG A 8 -4.81 -5.55 0.88
CA ARG A 8 -4.75 -6.92 1.39
C ARG A 8 -3.66 -7.73 0.67
N PRO A 9 -2.89 -8.58 1.38
CA PRO A 9 -1.92 -9.46 0.76
C PRO A 9 -2.62 -10.41 -0.22
N GLY A 10 -2.05 -10.57 -1.42
CA GLY A 10 -2.64 -11.39 -2.49
C GLY A 10 -3.74 -10.70 -3.31
N ASN A 11 -4.04 -9.42 -3.07
CA ASN A 11 -4.93 -8.64 -3.94
C ASN A 11 -4.14 -8.01 -5.09
N ASP A 12 -3.76 -8.83 -6.08
CA ASP A 12 -2.93 -8.41 -7.21
C ASP A 12 -3.57 -7.28 -8.04
N ALA A 13 -4.90 -7.23 -8.11
CA ALA A 13 -5.62 -6.14 -8.80
C ALA A 13 -5.35 -4.78 -8.15
N SER A 14 -5.49 -4.69 -6.82
CA SER A 14 -5.21 -3.46 -6.08
C SER A 14 -3.71 -3.13 -6.04
N MET A 15 -2.84 -4.14 -5.98
CA MET A 15 -1.38 -3.96 -6.10
C MET A 15 -1.01 -3.32 -7.44
N ASN A 16 -1.58 -3.82 -8.54
CA ASN A 16 -1.37 -3.28 -9.88
C ASN A 16 -1.88 -1.84 -10.03
N VAL A 17 -3.02 -1.51 -9.41
CA VAL A 17 -3.50 -0.11 -9.37
C VAL A 17 -2.50 0.78 -8.64
N CYS A 18 -2.00 0.37 -7.47
CA CYS A 18 -1.04 1.15 -6.71
C CYS A 18 0.27 1.36 -7.48
N ASN A 19 0.77 0.32 -8.14
CA ASN A 19 1.93 0.40 -9.02
C ASN A 19 1.69 1.35 -10.20
N ARG A 20 0.51 1.28 -10.85
CA ARG A 20 0.15 2.16 -11.97
C ARG A 20 0.03 3.62 -11.58
N LEU A 21 -0.41 3.89 -10.34
CA LEU A 21 -0.46 5.23 -9.77
C LEU A 21 0.92 5.77 -9.35
N GLY A 22 2.00 4.99 -9.51
CA GLY A 22 3.35 5.38 -9.15
C GLY A 22 3.60 5.43 -7.64
N LEU A 23 2.85 4.64 -6.87
CA LEU A 23 3.06 4.54 -5.43
C LEU A 23 4.27 3.66 -5.13
N TYR A 24 5.02 4.00 -4.09
CA TYR A 24 6.13 3.17 -3.62
C TYR A 24 5.61 2.08 -2.68
N HIS A 25 5.82 0.83 -3.06
CA HIS A 25 5.55 -0.31 -2.19
C HIS A 25 6.56 -0.32 -1.03
N LEU A 26 6.06 -0.28 0.21
CA LEU A 26 6.86 -0.31 1.43
C LEU A 26 6.98 -1.72 2.03
N GLY A 27 6.25 -2.70 1.47
CA GLY A 27 6.18 -4.07 1.99
C GLY A 27 4.98 -4.31 2.92
N ARG A 28 4.99 -5.48 3.55
CA ARG A 28 3.92 -5.95 4.46
C ARG A 28 4.07 -5.37 5.85
N THR A 29 2.95 -5.02 6.46
CA THR A 29 2.88 -4.60 7.86
C THR A 29 1.51 -4.94 8.45
N THR A 30 1.49 -5.11 9.76
CA THR A 30 0.27 -5.19 10.58
C THR A 30 -0.08 -3.87 11.25
N LYS A 31 0.79 -2.86 11.10
CA LYS A 31 0.70 -1.59 11.81
C LYS A 31 -0.45 -0.74 11.26
N GLY A 32 -1.35 -0.31 12.14
CA GLY A 32 -2.47 0.59 11.82
C GLY A 32 -3.82 -0.09 11.74
N TYR A 33 -3.92 -1.25 11.09
CA TYR A 33 -5.20 -1.97 10.91
C TYR A 33 -5.28 -3.30 11.68
N GLY A 34 -4.21 -3.72 12.37
CA GLY A 34 -4.20 -4.97 13.14
C GLY A 34 -4.28 -6.25 12.30
N VAL A 35 -4.14 -6.12 10.98
CA VAL A 35 -4.18 -7.21 10.00
C VAL A 35 -2.98 -7.08 9.07
N GLU A 36 -2.47 -8.21 8.58
CA GLU A 36 -1.42 -8.23 7.56
C GLU A 36 -1.88 -7.47 6.31
N ALA A 37 -1.10 -6.49 5.88
CA ALA A 37 -1.40 -5.69 4.72
C ALA A 37 -0.17 -5.13 4.02
N GLU A 38 -0.23 -5.07 2.69
CA GLU A 38 0.76 -4.43 1.83
C GLU A 38 0.59 -2.91 1.90
N THR A 39 1.62 -2.20 2.32
CA THR A 39 1.56 -0.74 2.49
C THR A 39 2.23 -0.03 1.34
N PHE A 40 1.63 1.07 0.90
CA PHE A 40 2.14 1.91 -0.16
C PHE A 40 2.29 3.35 0.33
N ARG A 41 3.25 4.05 -0.26
CA ARG A 41 3.47 5.47 -0.03
C ARG A 41 3.22 6.24 -1.31
N ILE A 42 2.45 7.31 -1.21
CA ILE A 42 2.32 8.27 -2.31
C ILE A 42 3.69 8.93 -2.52
N ALA A 43 4.25 8.69 -3.71
CA ALA A 43 5.31 9.50 -4.28
C ALA A 43 4.72 10.87 -4.59
N LYS A 44 4.71 11.77 -3.63
CA LYS A 44 4.59 13.20 -3.92
C LYS A 44 5.96 13.84 -3.65
N PRO A 45 6.34 14.92 -4.35
CA PRO A 45 7.57 15.64 -4.07
C PRO A 45 7.69 16.05 -2.60
#